data_AF-A0A6N9T042-F1
#
_entry.id   AF-A0A6N9T042-F1
#
_cell.length_a   1.000
_cell.length_b   1.000
_cell.length_c   1.000
_cell.angle_alpha   90.00
_cell.angle_beta   90.00
_cell.angle_gamma   90.00
#
_symmetry.space_group_name_H-M   'P 1'
#
loop_
_entity.id
_entity.type
_entity.pdbx_description
1 polymer ?
#
loop_
_entity_poly.entity_id
_entity_poly.type
_entity_poly.pdbx_seq_one_letter_code
_entity_poly.pdbx_strand_id
1 'polypeptide(L)'
;MRKQQRPAPERRVDEQGKPIVRVPVDARGEKWATLDAADFDEVVAEGLGLTWHYNSAGPKKRWSYVKAHSSAASGGLVMVARVIMGAGPGEIVSYRSGDRLDLRRRNLTVEPGKAKRYDAGYCRAMDLAA
;
A
#
# COMPACT_ATOMS: atom_id res chain seq x y z
N MET A 1 -1.96 -19.25 -23.63
CA MET A 1 -2.30 -17.90 -23.13
C MET A 1 -1.00 -17.20 -22.73
N ARG A 2 -0.64 -16.08 -23.36
CA ARG A 2 0.55 -15.30 -22.98
C ARG A 2 0.26 -14.65 -21.63
N LYS A 3 1.03 -14.97 -20.59
CA LYS A 3 0.92 -14.31 -19.28
C LYS A 3 1.21 -12.82 -19.52
N GLN A 4 0.19 -11.99 -19.47
CA GLN A 4 0.36 -10.56 -19.66
C GLN A 4 1.21 -10.04 -18.49
N GLN A 5 2.40 -9.54 -18.79
CA GLN A 5 3.31 -9.03 -17.77
C GLN A 5 2.79 -7.69 -17.27
N ARG A 6 2.56 -7.57 -15.96
CA ARG A 6 2.18 -6.30 -15.35
C ARG A 6 3.31 -5.29 -15.58
N PRO A 7 3.00 -4.00 -15.84
CA PRO A 7 4.03 -2.96 -15.88
C PRO A 7 4.86 -2.91 -14.59
N ALA A 8 6.09 -2.42 -14.71
CA ALA A 8 6.93 -2.15 -13.55
C ALA A 8 6.48 -0.86 -12.84
N PRO A 9 6.80 -0.68 -11.54
CA PRO A 9 6.66 0.61 -10.88
C PRO A 9 7.45 1.72 -11.59
N GLU A 10 6.90 2.93 -11.61
CA GLU A 10 7.51 4.11 -12.24
C GLU A 10 7.94 5.13 -11.19
N ARG A 11 9.18 5.63 -11.25
CA ARG A 11 9.61 6.80 -10.46
C ARG A 11 9.31 8.09 -11.20
N ARG A 12 8.79 9.09 -10.50
CA ARG A 12 8.48 10.43 -11.03
C ARG A 12 8.72 11.50 -9.96
N VAL A 13 8.55 12.76 -10.35
CA VAL A 13 8.36 13.89 -9.42
C VAL A 13 6.89 14.32 -9.46
N ASP A 14 6.35 14.72 -8.30
CA ASP A 14 4.97 15.22 -8.21
C ASP A 14 4.86 16.72 -8.54
N GLU A 15 3.67 17.29 -8.37
CA GLU A 15 3.41 18.72 -8.65
C GLU A 15 4.22 19.68 -7.77
N GLN A 16 4.78 19.19 -6.66
CA GLN A 16 5.59 19.95 -5.69
C GLN A 16 7.08 19.67 -5.85
N GLY A 17 7.49 18.92 -6.88
CA GLY A 17 8.88 18.51 -7.09
C GLY A 17 9.34 17.40 -6.15
N LYS A 18 8.43 16.75 -5.41
CA LYS A 18 8.76 15.67 -4.48
C LYS A 18 8.87 14.34 -5.24
N PRO A 19 9.91 13.52 -4.98
CA PRO A 19 10.01 12.18 -5.56
C PRO A 19 8.85 11.27 -5.15
N ILE A 20 8.20 10.66 -6.14
CA ILE A 20 7.10 9.72 -5.98
C ILE A 20 7.34 8.45 -6.78
N VAL A 21 6.64 7.39 -6.40
CA VAL A 21 6.54 6.14 -7.15
C VAL A 21 5.08 5.91 -7.53
N ARG A 22 4.84 5.47 -8.77
CA ARG A 22 3.55 4.97 -9.22
C ARG A 22 3.64 3.46 -9.36
N VAL A 23 2.81 2.73 -8.63
CA VAL A 23 2.78 1.26 -8.64
C VAL A 23 1.49 0.78 -9.31
N PRO A 24 1.55 -0.10 -10.33
CA PRO A 24 0.35 -0.60 -10.98
C PRO A 24 -0.41 -1.54 -10.05
N VAL A 25 -1.72 -1.28 -9.90
CA VAL A 25 -2.61 -1.99 -8.96
C VAL A 25 -3.65 -2.88 -9.64
N ASP A 26 -3.55 -3.02 -10.95
CA ASP A 26 -4.28 -4.02 -11.74
C ASP A 26 -3.33 -4.72 -12.72
N ALA A 27 -3.79 -5.79 -13.36
CA ALA A 27 -2.97 -6.56 -14.30
C ALA A 27 -2.70 -5.81 -15.62
N ARG A 28 -3.53 -4.81 -15.97
CA ARG A 28 -3.49 -4.12 -17.26
C ARG A 28 -2.62 -2.87 -17.23
N GLY A 29 -2.27 -2.37 -16.04
CA GLY A 29 -1.59 -1.08 -15.88
C GLY A 29 -2.52 0.12 -16.10
N GLU A 30 -3.83 -0.05 -15.96
CA GLU A 30 -4.80 1.03 -16.14
C GLU A 30 -4.92 1.89 -14.87
N LYS A 31 -4.75 1.26 -13.70
CA LYS A 31 -4.78 1.93 -12.39
C LYS A 31 -3.43 1.87 -11.71
N TRP A 32 -3.11 2.97 -11.05
CA TRP A 32 -1.83 3.20 -10.38
C TRP A 32 -2.06 3.75 -8.99
N ALA A 33 -1.43 3.16 -7.98
CA ALA A 33 -1.27 3.78 -6.68
C ALA A 33 -0.05 4.70 -6.70
N THR A 34 -0.12 5.84 -6.03
CA THR A 34 0.96 6.82 -5.92
C THR A 34 1.39 6.94 -4.47
N LEU A 35 2.69 6.85 -4.19
CA LEU A 35 3.25 7.05 -2.86
C LEU A 35 4.57 7.82 -2.93
N ASP A 36 5.02 8.33 -1.78
CA ASP A 36 6.33 8.96 -1.67
C ASP A 36 7.43 7.93 -1.99
N ALA A 37 8.47 8.32 -2.73
CA ALA A 37 9.50 7.37 -3.15
C ALA A 37 10.24 6.71 -1.97
N ALA A 38 10.47 7.48 -0.90
CA ALA A 38 11.09 6.96 0.32
C ALA A 38 10.25 5.87 0.99
N ASP A 39 8.92 6.05 1.06
CA ASP A 39 8.03 5.05 1.62
C ASP A 39 8.01 3.77 0.76
N PHE A 40 8.06 3.92 -0.57
CA PHE A 40 8.15 2.75 -1.46
C PHE A 40 9.43 1.95 -1.21
N ASP A 41 10.57 2.64 -1.10
CA ASP A 41 11.86 2.01 -0.87
C ASP A 41 11.90 1.31 0.50
N GLU A 42 11.35 1.94 1.54
CA GLU A 42 11.24 1.36 2.88
C GLU A 42 10.38 0.09 2.87
N VAL A 43 9.15 0.15 2.38
CA VAL A 43 8.25 -1.02 2.46
C VAL A 43 8.72 -2.19 1.60
N VAL A 44 9.38 -1.93 0.47
CA VAL A 44 9.97 -2.99 -0.37
C VAL A 44 11.20 -3.60 0.30
N ALA A 45 12.07 -2.77 0.89
CA ALA A 45 13.22 -3.26 1.67
C ALA A 45 12.78 -4.08 2.88
N GLU A 46 11.66 -3.73 3.50
CA GLU A 46 11.08 -4.51 4.58
C GLU A 46 10.51 -5.85 4.11
N GLY A 47 10.15 -6.03 2.83
CA GLY A 47 9.69 -7.31 2.28
C GLY A 47 8.29 -7.27 1.65
N LEU A 48 7.71 -6.08 1.45
CA LEU A 48 6.45 -5.93 0.75
C LEU A 48 6.62 -6.27 -0.75
N GLY A 49 5.80 -7.20 -1.24
CA GLY A 49 5.85 -7.60 -2.65
C GLY A 49 5.42 -6.49 -3.61
N LEU A 50 5.97 -6.49 -4.82
CA LEU A 50 5.67 -5.51 -5.87
C LEU A 50 4.31 -5.72 -6.57
N THR A 51 3.65 -6.84 -6.30
CA THR A 51 2.35 -7.16 -6.88
C THR A 51 1.23 -6.59 -6.01
N TRP A 52 0.74 -5.41 -6.39
CA TRP A 52 -0.33 -4.70 -5.66
C TRP A 52 -1.71 -4.89 -6.30
N HIS A 53 -2.77 -4.76 -5.51
CA HIS A 53 -4.15 -4.95 -5.96
C HIS A 53 -5.03 -3.86 -5.39
N TYR A 54 -5.74 -3.14 -6.26
CA TYR A 54 -6.79 -2.24 -5.83
C TYR A 54 -8.09 -3.02 -5.66
N ASN A 55 -8.48 -3.23 -4.42
CA ASN A 55 -9.79 -3.80 -4.13
C ASN A 55 -10.81 -2.66 -4.14
N SER A 56 -11.81 -2.73 -5.03
CA SER A 56 -12.91 -1.78 -5.08
C SER A 56 -14.19 -2.49 -4.66
N ALA A 57 -14.57 -2.35 -3.40
CA ALA A 57 -15.77 -3.01 -2.87
C ALA A 57 -17.03 -2.16 -3.12
N GLY A 58 -17.63 -2.35 -4.29
CA GLY A 58 -19.01 -1.94 -4.59
C GLY A 58 -19.27 -0.42 -4.69
N PRO A 59 -20.54 0.01 -4.70
CA PRO A 59 -20.94 1.41 -4.94
C PRO A 59 -20.46 2.39 -3.87
N LYS A 60 -20.04 1.89 -2.70
CA LYS A 60 -19.50 2.71 -1.60
C LYS A 60 -17.98 2.64 -1.59
N LYS A 61 -17.33 3.62 -2.25
CA LYS A 61 -15.86 3.81 -2.31
C LYS A 61 -15.13 3.78 -0.95
N ARG A 62 -15.85 3.90 0.18
CA ARG A 62 -15.33 3.80 1.55
C ARG A 62 -14.55 2.50 1.81
N TRP A 63 -14.91 1.42 1.13
CA TRP A 63 -14.31 0.10 1.33
C TRP A 63 -13.21 -0.22 0.31
N SER A 64 -12.83 0.75 -0.52
CA SER A 64 -11.74 0.56 -1.47
C SER A 64 -10.37 0.79 -0.82
N TYR A 65 -9.42 -0.07 -1.14
CA TYR A 65 -8.06 -0.02 -0.59
C TYR A 65 -7.06 -0.73 -1.51
N VAL A 66 -5.78 -0.37 -1.38
CA VAL A 66 -4.67 -1.08 -2.03
C VAL A 66 -4.10 -2.14 -1.09
N LYS A 67 -3.99 -3.37 -1.59
CA LYS A 67 -3.32 -4.49 -0.92
C LYS A 67 -2.06 -4.88 -1.67
N ALA A 68 -1.10 -5.44 -0.95
CA ALA A 68 0.10 -6.03 -1.53
C ALA A 68 0.39 -7.37 -0.87
N HIS A 69 1.16 -8.21 -1.57
CA HIS A 69 1.56 -9.51 -1.03
C HIS A 69 2.62 -9.34 0.06
N SER A 70 2.45 -10.04 1.17
CA SER A 70 3.46 -10.24 2.20
C SER A 70 3.43 -11.72 2.59
N SER A 71 4.58 -12.38 2.51
CA SER A 71 4.71 -13.80 2.84
C SER A 71 4.48 -14.10 4.32
N ALA A 72 4.74 -13.13 5.21
CA ALA A 72 4.56 -13.30 6.65
C ALA A 72 3.11 -13.10 7.11
N ALA A 73 2.23 -12.53 6.28
CA ALA A 73 0.84 -12.30 6.64
C ALA A 73 -0.03 -13.55 6.51
N SER A 74 -0.87 -13.84 7.52
CA SER A 74 -1.91 -14.87 7.40
C SER A 74 -2.88 -14.51 6.26
N GLY A 75 -2.88 -15.30 5.18
CA GLY A 75 -3.63 -15.01 3.95
C GLY A 75 -2.86 -14.20 2.89
N GLY A 76 -1.55 -13.98 3.10
CA GLY A 76 -0.61 -13.48 2.10
C GLY A 76 -0.76 -12.02 1.71
N LEU A 77 -1.63 -11.25 2.36
CA LEU A 77 -1.95 -9.87 1.97
C LEU A 77 -2.00 -8.91 3.16
N VAL A 78 -1.50 -7.70 2.92
CA VAL A 78 -1.55 -6.54 3.83
C VAL A 78 -2.07 -5.30 3.12
N MET A 79 -2.63 -4.34 3.87
CA MET A 79 -3.05 -3.05 3.32
C MET A 79 -1.88 -2.07 3.28
N VAL A 80 -1.52 -1.60 2.09
CA VAL A 80 -0.32 -0.77 1.87
C VAL A 80 -0.38 0.52 2.69
N ALA A 81 -1.53 1.20 2.75
CA ALA A 81 -1.68 2.42 3.53
C ALA A 81 -1.42 2.21 5.03
N ARG A 82 -1.73 1.03 5.58
CA ARG A 82 -1.45 0.70 6.99
C ARG A 82 0.01 0.40 7.23
N VAL A 83 0.69 -0.20 6.26
CA VAL A 83 2.14 -0.43 6.31
C VAL A 83 2.86 0.92 6.35
N ILE A 84 2.57 1.81 5.39
CA ILE A 84 3.17 3.16 5.30
C ILE A 84 2.97 3.96 6.60
N MET A 85 1.75 3.93 7.16
CA MET A 85 1.42 4.70 8.36
C MET A 85 1.76 3.99 9.67
N GLY A 86 2.23 2.74 9.64
CA GLY A 86 2.49 1.95 10.84
C GLY A 86 1.24 1.70 11.71
N ALA A 87 0.05 1.65 11.11
CA ALA A 87 -1.21 1.60 11.86
C ALA A 87 -1.46 0.21 12.50
N GLY A 88 -1.56 0.20 13.83
CA GLY A 88 -1.72 -0.96 14.69
C GLY A 88 -3.17 -1.34 15.05
N PRO A 89 -3.35 -2.29 15.98
CA PRO A 89 -4.66 -2.65 16.51
C PRO A 89 -5.31 -1.43 17.17
N GLY A 90 -6.61 -1.26 16.97
CA GLY A 90 -7.34 -0.07 17.43
C GLY A 90 -7.20 1.15 16.52
N GLU A 91 -6.47 1.05 15.41
CA GLU A 91 -6.24 2.18 14.49
C GLU A 91 -6.73 1.88 13.07
N ILE A 92 -7.25 2.90 12.39
CA ILE A 92 -7.62 2.87 10.98
C ILE A 92 -6.90 3.97 10.22
N VAL A 93 -6.70 3.74 8.91
CA VAL A 93 -6.14 4.76 8.01
C VAL A 93 -7.27 5.37 7.19
N SER A 94 -7.40 6.69 7.28
CA SER A 94 -8.33 7.52 6.53
C SER A 94 -7.57 8.30 5.44
N TYR A 95 -8.30 8.77 4.42
CA TYR A 95 -7.75 9.42 3.23
C TYR A 95 -8.35 10.80 3.10
N ARG A 96 -7.54 11.86 3.20
CA ARG A 96 -7.98 13.25 3.25
C ARG A 96 -8.68 13.69 1.97
N SER A 97 -8.13 13.34 0.80
CA SER A 97 -8.69 13.69 -0.51
C SER A 97 -9.86 12.79 -0.93
N GLY A 98 -10.05 11.66 -0.25
CA GLY A 98 -10.95 10.59 -0.68
C GLY A 98 -10.40 9.71 -1.81
N ASP A 99 -9.28 10.06 -2.43
CA ASP A 99 -8.60 9.21 -3.41
C ASP A 99 -7.84 8.09 -2.69
N ARG A 100 -8.25 6.84 -2.94
CA ARG A 100 -7.68 5.62 -2.33
C ARG A 100 -6.47 5.08 -3.08
N LEU A 101 -6.14 5.66 -4.24
CA LEU A 101 -4.93 5.38 -4.99
C LEU A 101 -3.80 6.34 -4.61
N ASP A 102 -4.09 7.48 -3.99
CA ASP A 102 -3.08 8.36 -3.42
C ASP A 102 -2.70 7.89 -2.00
N LEU A 103 -1.59 7.16 -1.92
CA LEU A 103 -0.99 6.61 -0.70
C LEU A 103 0.14 7.49 -0.15
N ARG A 104 0.36 8.70 -0.69
CA ARG A 104 1.35 9.64 -0.14
C ARG A 104 0.95 10.00 1.29
N ARG A 105 1.90 10.11 2.22
CA ARG A 105 1.62 10.41 3.64
C ARG A 105 0.77 11.65 3.83
N ARG A 106 0.93 12.67 2.98
CA ARG A 106 0.12 13.90 3.00
C ARG A 106 -1.39 13.63 2.86
N ASN A 107 -1.77 12.56 2.18
CA ASN A 107 -3.16 12.15 2.00
C ASN A 107 -3.67 11.22 3.11
N LEU A 108 -2.79 10.66 3.95
CA LEU A 108 -3.17 9.65 4.94
C LEU A 108 -3.29 10.25 6.34
N THR A 109 -4.24 9.72 7.12
CA THR A 109 -4.40 9.98 8.55
C THR A 109 -4.59 8.68 9.31
N VAL A 110 -4.04 8.60 10.52
CA VAL A 110 -4.34 7.52 11.47
C VAL A 110 -5.38 8.03 12.47
N GLU A 111 -6.42 7.24 12.68
CA GLU A 111 -7.54 7.56 13.55
C GLU A 111 -7.92 6.34 14.41
N PRO A 112 -8.52 6.55 15.60
CA PRO A 112 -9.07 5.45 16.39
C PRO A 112 -10.12 4.66 15.62
N GLY A 113 -10.10 3.33 15.76
CA GLY A 113 -11.00 2.44 15.05
C GLY A 113 -11.00 1.01 15.61
N LYS A 114 -11.57 0.08 14.83
CA LYS A 114 -11.84 -1.31 15.26
C LYS A 114 -10.92 -2.35 14.60
N ALA A 115 -9.79 -1.93 14.05
CA ALA A 115 -8.88 -2.86 13.40
C ALA A 115 -8.19 -3.78 14.41
N LYS A 116 -7.96 -5.03 14.02
CA LYS A 116 -7.34 -6.05 14.89
C LYS A 116 -5.89 -6.40 14.51
N ARG A 117 -5.38 -5.86 13.40
CA ARG A 117 -4.10 -6.26 12.80
C ARG A 117 -3.11 -5.10 12.78
N TYR A 118 -1.82 -5.42 12.98
CA TYR A 118 -0.69 -4.54 12.70
C TYR A 118 -0.06 -4.96 11.38
N ASP A 119 -0.39 -4.28 10.29
CA ASP A 119 -0.01 -4.75 8.95
C ASP A 119 1.50 -4.56 8.65
N ALA A 120 2.13 -3.52 9.21
CA ALA A 120 3.57 -3.29 9.06
C ALA A 120 4.41 -4.41 9.72
N GLY A 121 3.89 -5.04 10.78
CA GLY A 121 4.55 -6.17 11.44
C GLY A 121 4.68 -7.43 10.58
N TYR A 122 3.97 -7.52 9.45
CA TYR A 122 4.14 -8.61 8.47
C TYR A 122 5.06 -8.21 7.31
N CYS A 123 5.52 -6.97 7.24
CA CYS A 123 6.48 -6.56 6.22
C CYS A 123 7.86 -6.82 6.78
N ARG A 124 8.23 -6.17 7.88
CA ARG A 124 9.49 -6.38 8.59
C ARG A 124 9.76 -7.87 8.74
N ALA A 125 10.82 -8.34 8.07
CA ALA A 125 11.47 -9.57 8.47
C ALA A 125 11.65 -9.48 9.99
N MET A 126 10.93 -10.32 10.73
CA MET A 126 11.26 -10.46 12.14
C MET A 126 12.70 -10.93 12.15
N ASP A 127 13.62 -10.10 12.64
CA ASP A 127 14.87 -10.56 13.23
C ASP A 127 14.49 -11.48 14.40
N LEU A 128 14.09 -12.71 14.07
CA LEU A 128 14.07 -13.84 14.98
C LEU A 128 15.50 -14.37 15.03
N ALA A 129 16.39 -13.63 15.68
CA ALA A 129 17.63 -14.14 16.24
C ALA A 129 18.32 -13.09 17.13
N ALA A 130 18.08 -13.18 18.44
CA ALA A 130 19.11 -13.10 19.47
C ALA A 130 18.55 -13.67 20.78
#